data_AF-A0AAN5ID12-F1
#
_entry.id   AF-A0AAN5ID12-F1
#
_cell.length_a   1.000
_cell.length_b   1.000
_cell.length_c   1.000
_cell.angle_alpha   90.00
_cell.angle_beta   90.00
_cell.angle_gamma   90.00
#
_symmetry.space_group_name_H-M   'P 1'
#
loop_
_entity.id
_entity.type
_entity.pdbx_description
1 polymer ?
#
loop_
_entity_poly.entity_id
_entity_poly.type
_entity_poly.pdbx_seq_one_letter_code
_entity_poly.pdbx_strand_id
1 'polypeptide(L)' 'ARMQSVLLFLFVVPFTMAMRCYVGGGVTGSNAYPEIYQNLECADRNEQYCYKRAFTNVNQHTVIKNCGNGFCP' A
#
# COMPACT_ATOMS: atom_id res chain seq x y z
N ALA A 1 11.67 29.46 -46.07
CA ALA A 1 11.37 28.24 -45.30
C ALA A 1 10.53 28.62 -44.09
N ARG A 2 9.28 28.14 -43.98
CA ARG A 2 8.41 28.40 -42.82
C ARG A 2 8.72 27.35 -41.75
N MET A 3 9.36 27.76 -40.65
CA MET A 3 9.53 26.89 -39.48
C MET A 3 8.16 26.67 -38.84
N GLN A 4 7.65 25.45 -39.01
CA GLN A 4 6.47 24.95 -38.33
C GLN A 4 6.84 24.76 -36.85
N SER A 5 6.34 25.66 -36.00
CA SER A 5 6.44 25.51 -34.55
C SER A 5 5.51 24.38 -34.11
N VAL A 6 6.08 23.21 -33.84
CA VAL A 6 5.35 22.05 -33.30
C VAL A 6 5.20 22.27 -31.79
N LEU A 7 4.06 22.83 -31.38
CA LEU A 7 3.66 22.92 -29.99
C LEU A 7 3.27 21.51 -29.49
N LEU A 8 4.17 20.90 -28.71
CA LEU A 8 3.89 19.66 -27.98
C LEU A 8 2.95 19.98 -26.80
N PHE A 9 1.66 19.74 -26.99
CA PHE A 9 0.70 19.69 -25.89
C PHE A 9 0.92 18.38 -25.10
N LEU A 10 1.73 18.45 -24.04
CA LEU A 10 1.76 17.42 -23.00
C LEU A 10 0.42 17.47 -22.26
N PHE A 11 -0.52 16.62 -22.68
CA PHE A 11 -1.76 16.36 -21.95
C PHE A 11 -1.41 15.80 -20.56
N VAL A 12 -1.55 16.65 -19.55
CA VAL A 12 -1.50 16.27 -18.14
C VAL A 12 -2.77 15.46 -17.86
N VAL A 13 -2.72 14.15 -18.10
CA VAL A 13 -3.77 13.24 -17.63
C VAL A 13 -3.71 13.25 -16.10
N PRO A 14 -4.78 13.63 -15.39
CA PRO A 14 -4.80 13.52 -13.94
C PRO A 14 -4.79 12.03 -13.58
N PHE A 15 -3.61 11.49 -13.31
CA PHE A 15 -3.45 10.17 -12.74
C PHE A 15 -3.93 10.24 -11.29
N THR A 16 -5.20 9.93 -11.04
CA THR A 16 -5.66 9.58 -9.70
C THR A 16 -5.13 8.18 -9.38
N MET A 17 -3.88 8.10 -8.92
CA MET A 17 -3.28 6.86 -8.43
C MET A 17 -3.89 6.57 -7.06
N ALA A 18 -4.75 5.56 -6.96
CA ALA A 18 -5.15 5.02 -5.67
C ALA A 18 -4.04 4.10 -5.14
N MET A 19 -3.56 4.36 -3.93
CA MET A 19 -2.51 3.55 -3.31
C MET A 19 -3.03 2.12 -3.11
N ARG A 20 -2.22 1.12 -3.48
CA ARG A 20 -2.50 -0.28 -3.24
C ARG A 20 -1.48 -0.87 -2.27
N CYS A 21 -1.95 -1.56 -1.25
CA CYS A 21 -1.11 -2.19 -0.24
C CYS A 21 -1.44 -3.68 -0.10
N TYR A 22 -0.48 -4.44 0.40
CA TYR A 22 -0.78 -5.76 0.93
C TYR A 22 -1.52 -5.58 2.26
N VAL A 23 -2.80 -5.96 2.28
CA VAL A 23 -3.65 -5.94 3.46
C VAL A 23 -3.87 -7.37 3.93
N GLY A 24 -3.71 -7.59 5.22
CA GLY A 24 -3.92 -8.89 5.84
C GLY A 24 -2.97 -9.13 6.99
N GLY A 25 -2.89 -10.38 7.41
CA GLY A 25 -2.02 -10.78 8.50
C GLY A 25 -2.03 -12.28 8.74
N GLY A 26 -1.23 -12.68 9.72
CA GLY A 26 -1.19 -14.06 10.19
C GLY A 26 -0.40 -14.18 11.47
N VAL A 27 -0.40 -15.38 12.01
CA VAL A 27 0.29 -15.73 13.25
C VAL A 27 1.13 -16.96 12.96
N THR A 28 2.42 -16.92 13.27
CA THR A 28 3.32 -18.09 13.24
C THR A 28 3.62 -18.53 14.67
N GLY A 29 3.69 -19.83 14.95
CA GLY A 29 3.77 -20.38 16.33
C GLY A 29 2.88 -21.60 16.59
N SER A 30 2.71 -21.99 17.86
CA SER A 30 1.76 -23.06 18.25
C SER A 30 0.32 -22.59 18.06
N ASN A 31 -0.47 -23.32 17.27
CA ASN A 31 -1.83 -22.96 16.82
C ASN A 31 -1.89 -21.73 15.90
N ALA A 32 -0.91 -21.63 14.99
CA ALA A 32 -0.77 -20.57 14.01
C ALA A 32 -1.74 -20.68 12.81
N TYR A 33 -2.22 -19.53 12.34
CA TYR A 33 -2.87 -19.38 11.03
C TYR A 33 -1.88 -18.79 10.04
N PRO A 34 -1.78 -19.33 8.80
CA PRO A 34 -0.82 -18.83 7.82
C PRO A 34 -1.03 -17.34 7.53
N GLU A 35 0.06 -16.65 7.22
CA GLU A 35 0.00 -15.25 6.80
C GLU A 35 -0.65 -15.14 5.42
N ILE A 36 -1.86 -14.56 5.38
CA ILE A 36 -2.61 -14.33 4.15
C ILE A 36 -2.62 -12.83 3.88
N TYR A 37 -2.18 -12.46 2.68
CA TYR A 37 -2.13 -11.07 2.23
C TYR A 37 -2.84 -10.93 0.89
N GLN A 38 -3.63 -9.87 0.76
CA GLN A 38 -4.28 -9.49 -0.49
C GLN A 38 -3.77 -8.13 -0.92
N ASN A 39 -3.49 -7.96 -2.22
CA ASN A 39 -3.11 -6.66 -2.77
C ASN A 39 -4.38 -5.88 -3.12
N LEU A 40 -4.78 -5.00 -2.20
CA LEU A 40 -6.02 -4.24 -2.26
C LEU A 40 -5.72 -2.75 -2.39
N GLU A 41 -6.64 -2.04 -3.01
CA GLU A 41 -6.67 -0.58 -2.95
C GLU A 41 -6.97 -0.14 -1.52
N CYS A 42 -6.26 0.89 -1.05
CA CYS A 42 -6.50 1.49 0.25
C CYS A 42 -7.92 2.06 0.31
N ALA A 43 -8.63 1.75 1.38
CA ALA A 43 -10.07 2.01 1.49
C ALA A 43 -10.36 3.52 1.64
N ASP A 44 -9.43 4.26 2.25
CA ASP A 44 -9.52 5.70 2.40
C ASP A 44 -8.50 6.39 1.47
N ARG A 45 -8.96 7.40 0.72
CA ARG A 45 -8.11 8.23 -0.14
C ARG A 45 -7.08 9.04 0.65
N ASN A 46 -7.28 9.19 1.96
CA ASN A 46 -6.34 9.85 2.85
C ASN A 46 -5.24 8.90 3.35
N GLU A 47 -5.30 7.61 3.05
CA GLU A 47 -4.20 6.69 3.35
C GLU A 47 -3.02 6.99 2.41
N GLN A 48 -1.87 7.26 3.00
CA GLN A 48 -0.69 7.79 2.30
C GLN A 48 0.49 6.83 2.31
N TYR A 49 0.43 5.75 3.09
CA TYR A 49 1.51 4.77 3.19
C TYR A 49 0.98 3.37 3.51
N CYS A 50 1.76 2.36 3.10
CA CYS A 50 1.58 0.98 3.56
C CYS A 50 2.46 0.76 4.79
N TYR A 51 1.95 0.09 5.82
CA TYR A 51 2.74 -0.28 6.99
C TYR A 51 2.70 -1.78 7.26
N LYS A 52 3.73 -2.24 8.00
CA LYS A 52 3.83 -3.60 8.54
C LYS A 52 4.08 -3.48 10.04
N ARG A 53 3.24 -4.10 10.85
CA ARG A 53 3.48 -4.27 12.29
C ARG A 53 3.72 -5.74 12.60
N ALA A 54 4.71 -6.00 13.44
CA ALA A 54 5.02 -7.34 13.92
C ALA A 54 4.98 -7.34 15.45
N PHE A 55 4.29 -8.33 16.02
CA PHE A 55 4.19 -8.54 17.45
C PHE A 55 4.74 -9.92 17.77
N THR A 56 5.69 -9.99 18.70
CA THR A 56 6.26 -11.26 19.14
C THR A 56 5.92 -11.46 20.61
N ASN A 57 5.14 -12.50 20.89
CA ASN A 57 4.85 -12.99 22.23
C ASN A 57 5.58 -14.32 22.47
N VAL A 58 5.53 -14.84 23.70
CA VAL A 58 6.08 -16.15 24.01
C VAL A 58 5.38 -17.21 23.14
N ASN A 59 6.12 -17.79 22.18
CA ASN A 59 5.68 -18.80 21.21
C ASN A 59 4.79 -18.34 20.04
N GLN A 60 4.59 -17.03 19.84
CA GLN A 60 3.78 -16.52 18.74
C GLN A 60 4.39 -15.28 18.10
N HIS A 61 4.39 -15.24 16.77
CA HIS A 61 4.79 -14.09 15.97
C HIS A 61 3.66 -13.69 15.03
N THR A 62 3.04 -12.55 15.29
CA THR A 62 1.92 -12.01 14.52
C THR A 62 2.43 -10.91 13.60
N VAL A 63 2.10 -11.00 12.32
CA VAL A 63 2.41 -9.97 11.33
C VAL A 63 1.12 -9.41 10.76
N ILE A 64 1.02 -8.09 10.71
CA ILE A 64 -0.13 -7.35 10.15
C ILE A 64 0.42 -6.36 9.13
N LYS A 65 -0.16 -6.36 7.93
CA LYS A 65 0.11 -5.35 6.89
C LYS A 65 -1.19 -4.62 6.57
N ASN A 66 -1.13 -3.29 6.43
CA ASN A 66 -2.30 -2.49 6.11
C ASN A 66 -1.92 -1.13 5.49
N CYS A 67 -2.94 -0.42 5.02
CA CYS A 67 -2.86 1.00 4.67
C CYS A 67 -2.93 1.87 5.93
N GLY A 68 -2.22 3.01 5.94
CA GLY A 68 -2.18 3.93 7.06
C GLY A 68 -2.39 5.38 6.62
N ASN A 69 -2.95 6.17 7.53
CA ASN A 69 -3.17 7.61 7.40
C ASN A 69 -2.44 8.33 8.55
N GLY A 70 -1.83 9.48 8.29
CA GLY A 70 -1.08 10.25 9.28
C GLY A 70 0.37 9.77 9.44
N PHE A 71 0.81 9.55 10.69
CA PHE A 71 2.21 9.25 10.98
C PHE A 71 2.49 7.75 10.89
N CYS A 72 3.54 7.37 10.14
CA CYS A 72 3.93 5.98 9.98
C CYS A 72 4.46 5.41 11.31
N PRO A 73 3.86 4.32 11.83
CA PRO A 73 4.22 3.72 13.11
C PRO A 73 5.40 2.75 13.04
#